data_AF-A0A699Z942-F1
#
_entry.id   AF-A0A699Z942-F1
#
_cell.length_a   1.000
_cell.length_b   1.000
_cell.length_c   1.000
_cell.angle_alpha   90.00
_cell.angle_beta   90.00
_cell.angle_gamma   90.00
#
_symmetry.space_group_name_H-M   'P 1'
#
loop_
_entity.id
_entity.type
_entity.pdbx_description
1 polymer ?
#
loop_
_entity_poly.entity_id
_entity_poly.type
_entity_poly.pdbx_seq_one_letter_code
_entity_poly.pdbx_strand_id
1 'polypeptide(L)'
;MVASLAPEFLSSLTRLEPDLCVTAAYGNMLPQRFLDLPRLGTLNIHPSLLPKFRGPAPVQRAVLAGVSETGVSLAYTVLRCDAGPVLAQERVQASGSADVH
;
A
#
# COMPACT_ATOMS: atom_id res chain seq x y z
N MET A 1 9.03 -6.24 8.10
CA MET A 1 8.66 -6.74 9.44
C MET A 1 7.14 -6.72 9.56
N VAL A 2 6.55 -7.65 10.33
CA VAL A 2 5.12 -7.61 10.64
C VAL A 2 4.89 -6.57 11.73
N ALA A 3 3.86 -5.75 11.56
CA ALA A 3 3.53 -4.68 12.50
C ALA A 3 3.14 -5.24 13.86
N SER A 4 3.75 -4.72 14.92
CA SER A 4 3.22 -4.86 16.27
C SER A 4 2.17 -3.78 16.48
N LEU A 5 0.90 -4.19 16.47
CA LEU A 5 -0.22 -3.30 16.74
C LEU A 5 -0.56 -3.35 18.23
N ALA A 6 -0.71 -2.17 18.86
CA ALA A 6 -1.09 -2.06 20.26
C ALA A 6 -2.40 -2.80 20.56
N PRO A 7 -2.51 -3.55 21.67
CA PRO A 7 -3.72 -4.28 22.02
C PRO A 7 -4.98 -3.38 22.09
N GLU A 8 -4.83 -2.15 22.55
CA GLU A 8 -5.92 -1.18 22.71
C GLU A 8 -6.42 -0.70 21.34
N PHE A 9 -5.53 -0.59 20.37
CA PHE A 9 -5.87 -0.23 18.99
C PHE A 9 -6.72 -1.33 18.35
N LEU A 10 -6.28 -2.60 18.45
CA LEU A 10 -7.03 -3.72 17.90
C LEU A 10 -8.38 -3.91 18.59
N SER A 11 -8.43 -3.72 19.90
CA SER A 11 -9.69 -3.79 20.66
C SER A 11 -10.68 -2.72 20.22
N SER A 12 -10.21 -1.49 19.99
CA SER A 12 -11.04 -0.39 19.51
C SER A 12 -11.50 -0.62 18.07
N LEU A 13 -10.61 -1.13 17.21
CA LEU A 13 -10.95 -1.45 15.83
C LEU A 13 -11.96 -2.59 15.73
N THR A 14 -11.85 -3.60 16.59
CA THR A 14 -12.81 -4.72 16.67
C THR A 14 -14.20 -4.21 17.01
N ARG A 15 -14.32 -3.28 18.00
CA ARG A 15 -15.61 -2.68 18.39
C ARG A 15 -16.21 -1.76 17.34
N LEU A 16 -15.39 -1.22 16.44
CA LEU A 16 -15.87 -0.37 15.34
C LEU A 16 -16.57 -1.19 14.25
N GLU A 17 -16.31 -2.50 14.18
CA GLU A 17 -16.85 -3.41 13.15
C GLU A 17 -16.69 -2.83 11.74
N PRO A 18 -15.47 -2.44 11.31
CA PRO A 18 -15.28 -1.80 10.03
C PRO A 18 -15.63 -2.76 8.90
N ASP A 19 -16.27 -2.26 7.86
CA ASP A 19 -16.52 -3.07 6.67
C ASP A 19 -15.28 -3.17 5.79
N LEU A 20 -14.51 -2.09 5.74
CA LEU A 20 -13.34 -1.93 4.89
C LEU A 20 -12.28 -1.12 5.64
N CYS A 21 -11.02 -1.51 5.52
CA CYS A 21 -9.89 -0.67 5.95
C CYS A 21 -9.09 -0.20 4.74
N VAL A 22 -8.49 0.98 4.85
CA VAL A 22 -7.60 1.53 3.81
C VAL A 22 -6.28 1.96 4.45
N THR A 23 -5.18 1.49 3.90
CA THR A 23 -3.83 1.96 4.22
C THR A 23 -3.27 2.80 3.09
N ALA A 24 -2.51 3.85 3.42
CA ALA A 24 -1.81 4.66 2.45
C ALA A 24 -0.33 4.71 2.82
N ALA A 25 0.54 4.25 1.92
CA ALA A 25 2.00 4.22 2.13
C ALA A 25 2.43 3.51 3.45
N TYR A 26 1.73 2.44 3.84
CA TYR A 26 2.04 1.71 5.06
C TYR A 26 3.18 0.70 4.82
N GLY A 27 4.36 0.97 5.38
CA GLY A 27 5.58 0.19 5.11
C GLY A 27 5.71 -1.14 5.85
N ASN A 28 4.78 -1.48 6.77
CA ASN A 28 4.82 -2.72 7.53
C ASN A 28 3.79 -3.74 7.02
N MET A 29 4.07 -5.03 7.22
CA MET A 29 3.08 -6.07 6.93
C MET A 29 2.03 -6.07 8.03
N LEU A 30 0.75 -6.02 7.67
CA LEU A 30 -0.34 -6.12 8.65
C LEU A 30 -0.46 -7.56 9.15
N PRO A 31 -0.59 -7.78 10.48
CA PRO A 31 -0.78 -9.11 11.03
C PRO A 31 -2.16 -9.67 10.66
N GLN A 32 -2.30 -11.00 10.58
CA GLN A 32 -3.55 -11.66 10.19
C GLN A 32 -4.75 -11.20 11.05
N ARG A 33 -4.56 -11.06 12.36
CA ARG A 33 -5.58 -10.56 13.31
C ARG A 33 -6.16 -9.18 12.96
N PHE A 34 -5.46 -8.37 12.17
CA PHE A 34 -5.99 -7.12 11.64
C PHE A 34 -6.74 -7.36 10.33
N LEU A 35 -6.15 -8.16 9.43
CA LEU A 35 -6.72 -8.46 8.11
C LEU A 35 -8.05 -9.20 8.19
N ASP A 36 -8.29 -9.95 9.27
CA ASP A 36 -9.53 -10.68 9.53
C ASP A 36 -10.67 -9.78 10.04
N LEU A 37 -10.38 -8.54 10.48
CA LEU A 37 -11.40 -7.66 11.06
C LEU A 37 -12.37 -7.10 10.00
N PRO A 38 -11.89 -6.42 8.93
CA PRO A 38 -12.81 -5.84 7.96
C PRO A 38 -13.38 -6.88 7.00
N ARG A 39 -14.72 -7.03 6.97
CA ARG A 39 -15.38 -8.07 6.17
C ARG A 39 -15.14 -7.97 4.66
N LEU A 40 -14.95 -6.75 4.14
CA LEU A 40 -14.62 -6.47 2.74
C LEU A 40 -13.11 -6.40 2.50
N GLY A 41 -12.31 -6.68 3.54
CA GLY A 41 -10.86 -6.71 3.50
C GLY A 41 -10.20 -5.36 3.76
N THR A 42 -8.90 -5.31 3.48
CA THR A 42 -8.09 -4.09 3.59
C THR A 42 -7.55 -3.73 2.23
N LEU A 43 -7.64 -2.47 1.82
CA LEU A 43 -7.01 -1.94 0.62
C LEU A 43 -5.73 -1.17 0.99
N ASN A 44 -4.74 -1.22 0.11
CA ASN A 44 -3.53 -0.41 0.19
C ASN A 44 -3.42 0.48 -1.04
N ILE A 45 -3.07 1.75 -0.81
CA ILE A 45 -2.68 2.71 -1.83
C ILE A 45 -1.15 2.63 -1.96
N HIS A 46 -0.69 2.05 -3.06
CA HIS A 46 0.72 1.88 -3.37
C HIS A 46 1.16 2.88 -4.46
N PRO A 47 2.17 3.74 -4.20
CA PRO A 47 2.64 4.73 -5.19
C PRO A 47 3.55 4.12 -6.26
N SER A 48 3.04 3.08 -6.93
CA SER A 48 3.56 2.52 -8.16
C SER A 48 2.48 1.79 -8.95
N LEU A 49 2.72 1.54 -10.23
CA LEU A 49 1.93 0.61 -11.05
C LEU A 49 2.34 -0.84 -10.74
N LEU A 50 1.68 -1.45 -9.76
CA LEU A 50 1.91 -2.87 -9.43
C LEU A 50 1.75 -3.77 -10.67
N PRO A 51 2.65 -4.76 -10.86
CA PRO A 51 3.64 -5.25 -9.88
C PRO A 51 4.99 -4.49 -9.87
N LYS A 52 5.13 -3.36 -10.59
CA LYS A 52 6.38 -2.57 -10.56
C LYS A 52 6.62 -1.97 -9.18
N PHE A 53 7.90 -1.84 -8.83
CA PHE A 53 8.41 -1.20 -7.61
C PHE A 53 7.64 -1.56 -6.32
N ARG A 54 7.36 -2.86 -6.09
CA ARG A 54 6.81 -3.34 -4.81
C ARG A 54 7.70 -3.02 -3.62
N GLY A 55 7.07 -2.93 -2.46
CA GLY A 55 7.74 -2.72 -1.20
C GLY A 55 8.17 -1.27 -1.01
N PRO A 56 9.18 -1.03 -0.18
CA PRO A 56 9.52 0.32 0.25
C PRO A 56 10.08 1.18 -0.90
N ALA A 57 9.94 2.49 -0.73
CA ALA A 57 10.49 3.53 -1.60
C ALA A 57 10.15 3.39 -3.11
N PRO A 58 8.89 3.12 -3.48
CA PRO A 58 8.51 2.90 -4.88
C PRO A 58 8.77 4.12 -5.78
N VAL A 59 8.57 5.33 -5.25
CA VAL A 59 8.79 6.59 -5.98
C VAL A 59 10.27 6.78 -6.28
N GLN A 60 11.14 6.63 -5.29
CA GLN A 60 12.59 6.75 -5.45
C GLN A 60 13.10 5.73 -6.47
N ARG A 61 12.58 4.50 -6.44
CA ARG A 61 12.95 3.46 -7.42
C ARG A 61 12.47 3.79 -8.84
N ALA A 62 11.30 4.39 -8.99
CA ALA A 62 10.82 4.87 -10.29
C ALA A 62 11.73 5.98 -10.85
N VAL A 63 12.12 6.95 -10.00
CA VAL A 63 13.07 8.02 -10.37
C VAL A 63 14.43 7.45 -10.77
N LEU A 64 15.02 6.56 -9.95
CA LEU A 64 16.31 5.92 -10.23
C LEU A 64 16.29 5.08 -11.51
N ALA A 65 15.16 4.46 -11.83
CA ALA A 65 14.98 3.69 -13.06
C ALA A 65 14.73 4.57 -14.29
N GLY A 66 14.55 5.88 -14.13
CA GLY A 66 14.32 6.82 -15.23
C GLY A 66 13.05 6.51 -16.03
N VAL A 67 12.00 5.98 -15.38
CA VAL A 67 10.76 5.62 -16.10
C VAL A 67 10.04 6.88 -16.57
N SER A 68 9.55 6.88 -17.81
CA SER A 68 8.73 7.97 -18.35
C SER A 68 7.28 7.94 -17.85
N GLU A 69 6.84 6.80 -17.32
CA GLU A 69 5.50 6.59 -16.79
C GLU A 69 5.57 5.82 -15.46
N THR A 70 4.86 6.33 -14.46
CA THR A 70 4.60 5.67 -13.19
C THR A 70 3.11 5.81 -12.85
N GLY A 71 2.73 5.65 -11.58
CA GLY A 71 1.35 5.80 -11.16
C GLY A 71 1.10 5.31 -9.74
N VAL A 72 -0.18 5.12 -9.43
CA VAL A 72 -0.68 4.64 -8.15
C VAL A 72 -1.54 3.40 -8.40
N SER A 73 -1.43 2.41 -7.52
CA SER A 73 -2.30 1.24 -7.50
C SER A 73 -3.10 1.19 -6.21
N LEU A 74 -4.39 0.90 -6.34
CA LEU A 74 -5.25 0.47 -5.25
C LEU A 74 -5.33 -1.06 -5.29
N ALA A 75 -4.85 -1.74 -4.26
CA ALA A 75 -4.79 -3.20 -4.22
C ALA A 75 -5.23 -3.74 -2.87
N TYR A 76 -5.79 -4.95 -2.84
CA TYR A 76 -6.05 -5.64 -1.58
C TYR A 76 -4.75 -5.95 -0.84
N THR A 77 -4.78 -5.82 0.47
CA THR A 77 -3.69 -6.22 1.34
C THR A 77 -3.80 -7.70 1.65
N VAL A 78 -2.72 -8.42 1.37
CA VAL A 78 -2.52 -9.82 1.80
C VAL A 78 -1.28 -9.87 2.68
N LEU A 79 -1.02 -11.00 3.34
CA LEU A 79 0.17 -11.16 4.18
C LEU A 79 1.47 -10.85 3.44
N ARG A 80 1.53 -11.07 2.13
CA ARG A 80 2.68 -10.73 1.30
C ARG A 80 2.63 -9.26 0.85
N CYS A 81 3.71 -8.53 1.12
CA CYS A 81 3.86 -7.11 0.79
C CYS A 81 3.51 -6.79 -0.69
N ASP A 82 2.59 -5.85 -0.86
CA ASP A 82 2.08 -5.33 -2.14
C ASP A 82 1.75 -6.40 -3.17
N ALA A 83 1.19 -7.52 -2.71
CA ALA A 83 0.95 -8.71 -3.51
C ALA A 83 -0.50 -9.14 -3.64
N GLY A 84 -1.44 -8.41 -3.07
CA GLY A 84 -2.83 -8.73 -3.26
C GLY A 84 -3.34 -8.29 -4.64
N PRO A 85 -4.56 -8.73 -5.00
CA PRO A 85 -5.21 -8.33 -6.24
C PRO A 85 -5.30 -6.81 -6.38
N VAL A 86 -4.93 -6.30 -7.55
CA VAL A 86 -5.07 -4.88 -7.90
C VAL A 86 -6.53 -4.62 -8.28
N LEU A 87 -7.15 -3.64 -7.61
CA LEU A 87 -8.52 -3.22 -7.86
C LEU A 87 -8.58 -2.10 -8.91
N ALA A 88 -7.68 -1.12 -8.81
CA ALA A 88 -7.61 0.00 -9.75
C ALA A 88 -6.17 0.53 -9.86
N GLN A 89 -5.86 1.18 -10.99
CA GLN A 89 -4.59 1.86 -11.19
C GLN A 89 -4.81 3.18 -11.92
N GLU A 90 -4.04 4.19 -11.54
CA GLU A 90 -3.96 5.47 -12.23
C GLU A 90 -2.53 5.68 -12.70
N ARG A 91 -2.35 6.07 -13.97
CA ARG A 91 -1.04 6.30 -14.60
C ARG A 91 -0.73 7.79 -14.61
N VAL A 92 0.53 8.12 -14.38
CA VAL A 92 1.06 9.49 -14.41
C VAL A 92 2.35 9.50 -15.22
N GLN A 93 2.46 10.46 -16.13
CA GLN A 93 3.70 10.71 -16.86
C GLN A 93 4.72 11.32 -15.89
N ALA A 94 5.89 10.70 -15.78
CA ALA A 94 7.00 11.27 -15.04
C ALA A 94 7.68 12.31 -15.95
N SER A 95 7.28 13.57 -15.83
CA SER A 95 7.99 14.66 -16.48
C SER A 95 9.38 14.79 -15.85
N GLY A 96 10.41 14.40 -16.58
CA GLY A 96 11.78 14.54 -16.14
C GLY A 96 12.21 16.01 -16.10
N SER A 97 12.00 16.68 -14.97
CA SER A 97 13.00 17.63 -14.45
C SER A 97 13.27 17.23 -13.01
N ALA A 98 14.33 16.45 -12.82
CA ALA A 98 14.98 16.41 -11.53
C ALA A 98 15.71 17.76 -11.39
N ASP A 99 14.97 18.80 -11.00
CA ASP A 99 15.56 20.07 -10.57
C ASP A 99 16.19 19.82 -9.19
N VAL A 100 17.34 19.13 -9.23
CA VAL A 100 18.30 19.08 -8.14
C VAL A 100 19.21 20.28 -8.35
N HIS A 101 18.79 21.43 -7.83
CA HIS A 101 19.70 22.55 -7.56
C HIS A 101 20.53 22.25 -6.32
#